data_AF-A0A1B8DMA4-F1
#
_entry.id   AF-A0A1B8DMA4-F1
#
_cell.length_a   1.000
_cell.length_b   1.000
_cell.length_c   1.000
_cell.angle_alpha   90.00
_cell.angle_beta   90.00
_cell.angle_gamma   90.00
#
_symmetry.space_group_name_H-M   'P 1'
#
loop_
_entity.id
_entity.type
_entity.pdbx_description
1 polymer ?
#
loop_
_entity_poly.entity_id
_entity_poly.type
_entity_poly.pdbx_seq_one_letter_code
_entity_poly.pdbx_strand_id
1 'polypeptide(L)'
;MRVRISGPGPKGGLDRLEDTVKEVTNWDGLSMDPEMWYPDGNCLVHLYARDSTASSMRGPAFLIPLEFLVGLDCIPLLDRFLAGSTGPYLPSSNREFVKGRSSLEYTSGRYDLYIPPPPTAEGEQKLLCRTGTRNFFAWICGKPLVGESLGQALVGLLNSMSEYRGLNVDNVEDILDYMEEGGYADFGGSPVHTLATLHFAEHFQFENLYIDAFAHAVGMHDDIIQSPEYKCISTTTRSLLTHAHTELLTRLTRTSTSLTTFLTDELSPTHLGLTPASRTHLDRFRDFLTTYWTTTLGSYPPPSHSSPGFSNQVLLRMRTEFKDLYAYLVDESFIATDNSPAAAQGGVCVLQSVQAFDTRLGYESFLHPLPLLPTSTSSRPVNARTHSLRSPTLARTFSWSRPSSPKADSRLLALSTVAKASNHHKPSLLEAPLVKAYR
;
A
#
# COMPACT_ATOMS: atom_id res chain seq x y z
N MET A 1 3.82 25.06 7.68
CA MET A 1 2.47 25.19 7.07
C MET A 1 2.60 26.16 5.91
N ARG A 2 2.87 25.66 4.70
CA ARG A 2 2.87 26.48 3.48
C ARG A 2 1.50 26.35 2.83
N VAL A 3 1.00 27.46 2.30
CA VAL A 3 -0.33 27.57 1.67
C VAL A 3 -0.34 26.72 0.40
N ARG A 4 -1.19 25.69 0.38
CA ARG A 4 -1.39 24.74 -0.73
C ARG A 4 -2.01 25.44 -1.94
N ILE A 5 -1.55 25.11 -3.15
CA ILE A 5 -1.77 25.87 -4.39
C ILE A 5 -2.74 25.13 -5.33
N SER A 6 -3.89 24.69 -4.83
CA SER A 6 -5.08 24.59 -5.70
C SER A 6 -5.64 26.01 -5.90
N GLY A 7 -6.21 26.27 -7.08
CA GLY A 7 -6.56 27.63 -7.50
C GLY A 7 -7.43 28.39 -6.49
N PRO A 8 -7.35 29.74 -6.46
CA PRO A 8 -8.00 30.58 -5.44
C PRO A 8 -9.54 30.60 -5.49
N GLY A 9 -10.17 29.74 -6.27
CA GLY A 9 -11.61 29.53 -6.27
C GLY A 9 -12.14 29.13 -4.90
N PRO A 10 -13.41 29.48 -4.56
CA PRO A 10 -14.02 29.04 -3.32
C PRO A 10 -13.97 27.51 -3.26
N LYS A 11 -13.20 26.99 -2.30
CA LYS A 11 -13.22 25.59 -1.89
C LYS A 11 -14.56 25.35 -1.19
N GLY A 12 -15.62 25.23 -1.98
CA GLY A 12 -16.90 24.73 -1.48
C GLY A 12 -16.65 23.41 -0.77
N GLY A 13 -17.32 23.18 0.35
CA GLY A 13 -17.26 21.88 1.02
C GLY A 13 -17.55 20.80 0.00
N LEU A 14 -16.51 20.06 -0.39
CA LEU A 14 -16.65 18.88 -1.22
C LEU A 14 -17.46 17.91 -0.36
N ASP A 15 -18.76 17.76 -0.68
CA ASP A 15 -19.52 16.59 -0.26
C ASP A 15 -18.65 15.37 -0.55
N ARG A 16 -18.64 14.39 0.36
CA ARG A 16 -17.73 13.23 0.29
C ARG A 16 -17.63 12.73 -1.15
N LEU A 17 -16.42 12.83 -1.67
CA LEU A 17 -16.03 12.59 -3.06
C LEU A 17 -16.33 11.16 -3.57
N GLU A 18 -16.77 10.28 -2.67
CA GLU A 18 -17.36 8.97 -2.95
C GLU A 18 -18.53 9.05 -3.96
N ASP A 19 -19.17 10.21 -4.14
CA ASP A 19 -20.34 10.39 -5.02
C ASP A 19 -20.11 11.24 -6.29
N THR A 20 -19.00 11.99 -6.41
CA THR A 20 -18.83 12.96 -7.51
C THR A 20 -17.93 12.48 -8.66
N VAL A 21 -17.04 11.51 -8.42
CA VAL A 21 -16.06 11.04 -9.44
C VAL A 21 -16.48 9.71 -10.08
N LYS A 22 -17.62 9.13 -9.67
CA LYS A 22 -18.07 7.83 -10.18
C LYS A 22 -18.41 7.82 -11.67
N GLU A 23 -18.57 8.98 -12.32
CA GLU A 23 -18.86 9.04 -13.74
C GLU A 23 -18.00 10.08 -14.45
N VAL A 24 -17.28 9.62 -15.47
CA VAL A 24 -16.73 10.45 -16.54
C VAL A 24 -17.88 11.22 -17.18
N THR A 25 -18.09 12.47 -16.79
CA THR A 25 -19.12 13.31 -17.41
C THR A 25 -18.58 13.87 -18.72
N ASN A 26 -19.30 13.65 -19.82
CA ASN A 26 -18.94 14.17 -21.14
C ASN A 26 -19.42 15.62 -21.30
N TRP A 27 -18.48 16.54 -21.52
CA TRP A 27 -18.77 17.93 -21.85
C TRP A 27 -18.86 18.12 -23.37
N ASP A 28 -19.93 18.76 -23.84
CA ASP A 28 -20.25 18.85 -25.27
C ASP A 28 -19.33 19.79 -26.08
N GLY A 29 -18.58 20.66 -25.40
CA GLY A 29 -17.65 21.60 -26.03
C GLY A 29 -18.32 22.69 -26.88
N LEU A 30 -19.63 22.85 -26.77
CA LEU A 30 -20.45 23.74 -27.59
C LEU A 30 -21.17 24.81 -26.78
N SER A 31 -21.47 24.51 -25.52
CA SER A 31 -22.24 25.39 -24.62
C SER A 31 -21.40 25.98 -23.50
N MET A 32 -22.00 26.95 -22.79
CA MET A 32 -21.44 27.53 -21.58
C MET A 32 -21.34 26.45 -20.50
N ASP A 33 -20.20 26.39 -19.80
CA ASP A 33 -20.00 25.47 -18.69
C ASP A 33 -20.48 26.12 -17.37
N PRO A 34 -21.56 25.60 -16.76
CA PRO A 34 -22.13 26.20 -15.55
C PRO A 34 -21.19 26.07 -14.34
N GLU A 35 -20.28 25.10 -14.31
CA GLU A 35 -19.34 24.91 -13.20
C GLU A 35 -18.27 26.01 -13.14
N MET A 36 -18.04 26.69 -14.27
CA MET A 36 -17.03 27.74 -14.44
C MET A 36 -17.67 29.10 -14.81
N TRP A 37 -18.88 29.33 -14.31
CA TRP A 37 -19.60 30.59 -14.46
C TRP A 37 -19.73 31.33 -13.12
N TYR A 38 -18.75 32.17 -12.82
CA TYR A 38 -18.68 32.99 -11.61
C TYR A 38 -19.42 34.32 -11.82
N PRO A 39 -20.48 34.63 -11.03
CA PRO A 39 -21.25 35.86 -11.20
C PRO A 39 -20.44 37.15 -11.03
N ASP A 40 -19.39 37.09 -10.21
CA ASP A 40 -18.42 38.15 -9.94
C ASP A 40 -17.17 38.06 -10.84
N GLY A 41 -17.14 37.09 -11.76
CA GLY A 41 -16.09 36.95 -12.74
C GLY A 41 -16.02 38.13 -13.70
N ASN A 42 -14.82 38.38 -14.22
CA ASN A 42 -14.56 39.51 -15.12
C ASN A 42 -13.72 39.15 -16.34
N CYS A 43 -13.36 37.87 -16.50
CA CYS A 43 -12.70 37.31 -17.66
C CYS A 43 -13.63 36.32 -18.38
N LEU A 44 -13.99 36.65 -19.61
CA LEU A 44 -14.73 35.80 -20.53
C LEU A 44 -13.76 34.96 -21.35
N VAL A 45 -13.95 33.64 -21.35
CA VAL A 45 -13.09 32.71 -22.09
C VAL A 45 -13.86 32.13 -23.27
N HIS A 46 -13.31 32.30 -24.46
CA HIS A 46 -13.86 31.85 -25.74
C HIS A 46 -12.95 30.77 -26.32
N LEU A 47 -13.51 29.61 -26.66
CA LEU A 47 -12.75 28.45 -27.17
C LEU A 47 -12.73 28.38 -28.71
N TYR A 48 -12.64 29.56 -29.31
CA TYR A 48 -12.64 29.80 -30.75
C TYR A 48 -11.86 31.08 -31.08
N ALA A 49 -11.47 31.25 -32.34
CA ALA A 49 -10.72 32.41 -32.80
C ALA A 49 -11.61 33.64 -32.88
N ARG A 50 -11.10 34.81 -32.48
CA ARG A 50 -11.84 36.09 -32.42
C ARG A 50 -12.55 36.46 -33.72
N ASP A 51 -11.92 36.20 -34.86
CA ASP A 51 -12.38 36.52 -36.22
C ASP A 51 -13.16 35.39 -36.90
N SER A 52 -13.42 34.28 -36.20
CA SER A 52 -14.17 33.17 -36.79
C SER A 52 -15.64 33.51 -37.01
N THR A 53 -16.25 32.98 -38.08
CA THR A 53 -17.70 33.06 -38.30
C THR A 53 -18.51 32.36 -37.20
N ALA A 54 -17.87 31.50 -36.40
CA ALA A 54 -18.44 30.89 -35.21
C ALA A 54 -18.58 31.88 -34.04
N SER A 55 -17.83 32.99 -34.03
CA SER A 55 -17.88 34.04 -33.00
C SER A 55 -19.22 34.77 -32.93
N SER A 56 -20.02 34.74 -34.00
CA SER A 56 -21.37 35.34 -34.03
C SER A 56 -22.47 34.36 -33.56
N MET A 57 -22.18 33.07 -33.48
CA MET A 57 -23.14 32.02 -33.08
C MET A 57 -22.84 31.39 -31.71
N ARG A 58 -21.60 31.44 -31.23
CA ARG A 58 -21.21 30.88 -29.93
C ARG A 58 -20.84 31.99 -28.96
N GLY A 59 -21.37 31.90 -27.75
CA GLY A 59 -21.00 32.78 -26.63
C GLY A 59 -19.69 32.33 -25.96
N PRO A 60 -19.28 33.03 -24.88
CA PRO A 60 -18.19 32.59 -24.01
C PRO A 60 -18.50 31.22 -23.41
N ALA A 61 -17.47 30.39 -23.28
CA ALA A 61 -17.56 29.09 -22.61
C ALA A 61 -17.54 29.27 -21.09
N PHE A 62 -16.68 30.17 -20.59
CA PHE A 62 -16.45 30.37 -19.15
C PHE A 62 -16.52 31.85 -18.78
N LEU A 63 -16.88 32.12 -17.53
CA LEU A 63 -16.77 33.43 -16.90
C LEU A 63 -16.07 33.25 -15.54
N ILE A 64 -14.82 33.68 -15.45
CA ILE A 64 -13.99 33.48 -14.24
C ILE A 64 -13.37 34.79 -13.77
N PRO A 65 -12.97 34.90 -12.50
CA PRO A 65 -12.14 36.01 -12.04
C PRO A 65 -10.75 35.95 -12.69
N LEU A 66 -10.30 37.04 -13.33
CA LEU A 66 -8.96 37.13 -13.93
C LEU A 66 -7.86 36.90 -12.89
N GLU A 67 -8.11 37.28 -11.64
CA GLU A 67 -7.18 37.08 -10.53
C GLU A 67 -6.83 35.61 -10.28
N PHE A 68 -7.67 34.65 -10.66
CA PHE A 68 -7.34 33.23 -10.54
C PHE A 68 -6.19 32.85 -11.48
N LEU A 69 -6.20 33.38 -12.71
CA LEU A 69 -5.15 33.17 -13.70
C LEU A 69 -3.84 33.84 -13.26
N VAL A 70 -3.91 35.08 -12.75
CA VAL A 70 -2.72 35.80 -12.27
C VAL A 70 -2.14 35.16 -11.01
N GLY A 71 -2.98 34.70 -10.09
CA GLY A 71 -2.56 34.04 -8.85
C GLY A 71 -1.79 32.74 -9.09
N LEU A 72 -2.17 31.99 -10.13
CA LEU A 72 -1.54 30.73 -10.54
C LEU A 72 -0.40 30.89 -11.54
N ASP A 73 0.01 32.13 -11.83
CA ASP A 73 1.10 32.48 -12.75
C ASP A 73 0.85 32.03 -14.21
N CYS A 74 -0.41 32.14 -14.66
CA CYS A 74 -0.83 31.86 -16.04
C CYS A 74 -0.52 33.04 -17.00
N ILE A 75 0.56 33.78 -16.77
CA ILE A 75 0.95 34.95 -17.58
C ILE A 75 1.17 34.58 -19.06
N PRO A 76 1.83 33.46 -19.40
CA PRO A 76 2.01 33.05 -20.80
C PRO A 76 0.69 32.87 -21.56
N LEU A 77 -0.35 32.36 -20.89
CA LEU A 77 -1.70 32.24 -21.46
C LEU A 77 -2.30 33.62 -21.78
N LEU A 78 -2.19 34.56 -20.84
CA LEU A 78 -2.74 35.90 -20.99
C LEU A 78 -2.04 36.66 -22.12
N ASP A 79 -0.72 36.63 -22.17
CA ASP A 79 0.07 37.29 -23.22
C ASP A 79 -0.28 36.76 -24.62
N ARG A 80 -0.61 35.47 -24.71
CA ARG A 80 -0.89 34.81 -25.98
C ARG A 80 -2.31 35.03 -26.49
N PHE A 81 -3.31 35.06 -25.61
CA PHE A 81 -4.72 34.94 -26.01
C PHE A 81 -5.63 36.10 -25.59
N LEU A 82 -5.12 37.06 -24.81
CA LEU A 82 -5.93 38.18 -24.34
C LEU A 82 -6.23 39.15 -25.48
N ALA A 83 -7.51 39.38 -25.76
CA ALA A 83 -7.92 40.39 -26.72
C ALA A 83 -7.73 41.79 -26.12
N GLY A 84 -7.06 42.67 -26.88
CA GLY A 84 -6.92 44.10 -26.57
C GLY A 84 -8.27 44.69 -26.15
N SER A 85 -8.34 45.09 -24.88
CA SER A 85 -9.57 45.48 -24.17
C SER A 85 -10.13 46.78 -24.75
N THR A 86 -11.34 46.71 -25.29
CA THR A 86 -12.14 47.87 -25.74
C THR A 86 -12.77 48.59 -24.54
N GLY A 87 -11.94 49.08 -23.63
CA GLY A 87 -12.34 49.99 -22.55
C GLY A 87 -11.65 51.35 -22.73
N PRO A 88 -12.35 52.49 -22.58
CA PRO A 88 -11.81 53.82 -22.89
C PRO A 88 -10.64 54.32 -22.00
N TYR A 89 -10.05 53.47 -21.15
CA TYR A 89 -9.11 53.91 -20.11
C TYR A 89 -7.75 53.20 -20.03
N LEU A 90 -7.39 52.24 -20.89
CA LEU A 90 -6.08 51.56 -20.78
C LEU A 90 -5.40 51.30 -22.14
N PRO A 91 -4.27 51.96 -22.43
CA PRO A 91 -3.44 51.64 -23.61
C PRO A 91 -2.92 50.20 -23.54
N SER A 92 -3.05 49.44 -24.64
CA SER A 92 -2.61 48.04 -24.75
C SER A 92 -1.11 47.78 -24.55
N SER A 93 -0.28 48.81 -24.39
CA SER A 93 1.18 48.71 -24.40
C SER A 93 1.88 48.70 -23.04
N ASN A 94 1.15 48.74 -21.90
CA ASN A 94 1.75 48.82 -20.55
C ASN A 94 1.20 47.80 -19.52
N ARG A 95 0.57 46.70 -19.97
CA ARG A 95 0.02 45.69 -19.04
C ARG A 95 1.09 44.69 -18.62
N GLU A 96 1.80 45.00 -17.54
CA GLU A 96 2.59 44.00 -16.82
C GLU A 96 1.68 43.25 -15.83
N PHE A 97 1.24 42.05 -16.22
CA PHE A 97 0.61 41.14 -15.26
C PHE A 97 1.71 40.56 -14.36
N VAL A 98 1.64 40.85 -13.06
CA VAL A 98 2.65 40.39 -12.10
C VAL A 98 1.96 39.76 -10.90
N LYS A 99 2.39 38.54 -10.57
CA LYS A 99 1.98 37.82 -9.36
C LYS A 99 2.31 38.65 -8.12
N GLY A 100 1.34 38.85 -7.22
CA GLY A 100 1.52 39.59 -5.97
C GLY A 100 1.25 41.10 -6.03
N ARG A 101 0.80 41.66 -7.18
CA ARG A 101 0.19 43.01 -7.22
C ARG A 101 -1.23 43.00 -6.64
N SER A 102 -1.70 44.18 -6.21
CA SER A 102 -3.01 44.36 -5.55
C SER A 102 -4.17 43.84 -6.41
N SER A 103 -5.02 42.97 -5.85
CA SER A 103 -6.21 42.39 -6.52
C SER A 103 -7.19 43.46 -7.05
N LEU A 104 -7.19 44.69 -6.48
CA LEU A 104 -8.02 45.80 -6.96
C LEU A 104 -7.75 46.20 -8.42
N GLU A 105 -6.51 46.02 -8.92
CA GLU A 105 -6.17 46.37 -10.31
C GLU A 105 -6.76 45.36 -11.31
N TYR A 106 -6.88 44.09 -10.90
CA TYR A 106 -7.36 43.02 -11.77
C TYR A 106 -8.88 42.86 -11.75
N THR A 107 -9.57 43.37 -10.73
CA THR A 107 -11.04 43.27 -10.57
C THR A 107 -11.83 44.37 -11.29
N SER A 108 -11.17 45.46 -11.69
CA SER A 108 -11.84 46.66 -12.22
C SER A 108 -12.14 46.63 -13.75
N GLY A 109 -11.58 45.68 -14.49
CA GLY A 109 -11.71 45.58 -15.96
C GLY A 109 -12.55 44.39 -16.43
N ARG A 110 -13.04 44.45 -17.67
CA ARG A 110 -13.55 43.28 -18.41
C ARG A 110 -12.52 42.79 -19.42
N TYR A 111 -12.34 41.48 -19.48
CA TYR A 111 -11.29 40.82 -20.26
C TYR A 111 -11.90 39.71 -21.12
N ASP A 112 -11.49 39.63 -22.38
CA ASP A 112 -11.91 38.59 -23.31
C ASP A 112 -10.67 37.78 -23.74
N LEU A 113 -10.70 36.47 -23.50
CA LEU A 113 -9.62 35.53 -23.82
C LEU A 113 -10.09 34.62 -24.95
N TYR A 114 -9.39 34.59 -26.08
CA TYR A 114 -9.76 33.76 -27.24
C TYR A 114 -8.72 32.66 -27.45
N ILE A 115 -9.08 31.42 -27.10
CA ILE A 115 -8.22 30.23 -27.19
C ILE A 115 -8.76 29.29 -28.27
N PRO A 116 -8.37 29.47 -29.55
CA PRO A 116 -8.74 28.54 -30.60
C PRO A 116 -7.97 27.21 -30.47
N PRO A 117 -8.57 26.08 -30.88
CA PRO A 117 -7.78 24.88 -31.11
C PRO A 117 -6.73 25.14 -32.23
N PRO A 118 -5.62 24.40 -32.27
CA PRO A 118 -4.61 24.53 -33.31
C PRO A 118 -5.23 24.46 -34.71
N PRO A 119 -4.73 25.23 -35.70
CA PRO A 119 -5.30 25.25 -37.05
C PRO A 119 -5.21 23.90 -37.76
N THR A 120 -4.28 23.03 -37.32
CA THR A 120 -4.09 21.66 -37.82
C THR A 120 -5.07 20.64 -37.21
N ALA A 121 -5.77 20.99 -36.13
CA ALA A 121 -6.74 20.10 -35.52
C ALA A 121 -8.00 20.04 -36.38
N GLU A 122 -8.53 18.84 -36.63
CA GLU A 122 -9.77 18.61 -37.38
C GLU A 122 -10.73 17.71 -36.59
N GLY A 123 -12.05 17.84 -36.83
CA GLY A 123 -13.08 16.99 -36.24
C GLY A 123 -12.96 16.82 -34.71
N GLU A 124 -12.80 15.57 -34.28
CA GLU A 124 -12.65 15.12 -32.90
C GLU A 124 -11.44 15.74 -32.18
N GLN A 125 -10.33 15.98 -32.88
CA GLN A 125 -9.15 16.60 -32.29
C GLN A 125 -9.46 18.02 -31.77
N LYS A 126 -10.35 18.76 -32.44
CA LYS A 126 -10.79 20.08 -31.95
C LYS A 126 -11.58 19.95 -30.65
N LEU A 127 -12.38 18.89 -30.50
CA LEU A 127 -13.12 18.63 -29.26
C LEU A 127 -12.14 18.28 -28.14
N LEU A 128 -11.19 17.39 -28.38
CA LEU A 128 -10.15 17.03 -27.39
C LEU A 128 -9.34 18.23 -26.91
N CYS A 129 -8.90 19.11 -27.83
CA CYS A 129 -8.19 20.33 -27.45
C CYS A 129 -9.05 21.26 -26.59
N ARG A 130 -10.36 21.38 -26.88
CA ARG A 130 -11.28 22.16 -26.07
C ARG A 130 -11.50 21.54 -24.69
N THR A 131 -11.68 20.22 -24.62
CA THR A 131 -11.82 19.48 -23.36
C THR A 131 -10.56 19.62 -22.49
N GLY A 132 -9.37 19.54 -23.09
CA GLY A 132 -8.11 19.80 -22.38
C GLY A 132 -8.04 21.22 -21.83
N THR A 133 -8.43 22.21 -22.64
CA THR A 133 -8.50 23.61 -22.21
C THR A 133 -9.53 23.79 -21.07
N ARG A 134 -10.72 23.20 -21.20
CA ARG A 134 -11.75 23.16 -20.15
C ARG A 134 -11.17 22.60 -18.86
N ASN A 135 -10.52 21.44 -18.91
CA ASN A 135 -9.92 20.79 -17.75
C ASN A 135 -8.85 21.64 -17.06
N PHE A 136 -8.07 22.40 -17.83
CA PHE A 136 -7.14 23.38 -17.27
C PHE A 136 -7.86 24.48 -16.46
N PHE A 137 -8.95 25.04 -16.99
CA PHE A 137 -9.77 26.01 -16.25
C PHE A 137 -10.52 25.37 -15.07
N ALA A 138 -10.92 24.10 -15.19
CA ALA A 138 -11.53 23.36 -14.11
C ALA A 138 -10.57 23.24 -12.93
N TRP A 139 -9.30 22.87 -13.19
CA TRP A 139 -8.25 22.86 -12.17
C TRP A 139 -8.05 24.24 -11.52
N ILE A 140 -7.97 25.32 -12.31
CA ILE A 140 -7.88 26.70 -11.80
C ILE A 140 -9.05 27.04 -10.86
N CYS A 141 -10.23 26.51 -11.15
CA CYS A 141 -11.47 26.77 -10.42
C CYS A 141 -11.78 25.74 -9.32
N GLY A 142 -10.90 24.74 -9.10
CA GLY A 142 -11.16 23.64 -8.16
C GLY A 142 -12.37 22.77 -8.54
N LYS A 143 -12.60 22.55 -9.84
CA LYS A 143 -13.70 21.76 -10.42
C LYS A 143 -13.20 20.42 -10.94
N PRO A 144 -14.06 19.38 -11.02
CA PRO A 144 -13.65 18.05 -11.48
C PRO A 144 -13.28 18.04 -12.97
N LEU A 145 -12.45 17.06 -13.37
CA LEU A 145 -12.10 16.83 -14.77
C LEU A 145 -13.23 16.16 -15.56
N VAL A 146 -13.24 16.40 -16.86
CA VAL A 146 -14.16 15.77 -17.82
C VAL A 146 -13.42 15.14 -19.00
N GLY A 147 -14.09 14.22 -19.69
CA GLY A 147 -13.59 13.57 -20.90
C GLY A 147 -13.45 12.06 -20.78
N GLU A 148 -13.45 11.37 -21.91
CA GLU A 148 -13.69 9.92 -22.03
C GLU A 148 -12.79 8.99 -21.20
N SER A 149 -11.60 9.47 -20.80
CA SER A 149 -10.69 8.74 -19.94
C SER A 149 -10.05 9.70 -18.94
N LEU A 150 -10.19 9.39 -17.65
CA LEU A 150 -9.56 10.17 -16.59
C LEU A 150 -8.03 10.22 -16.74
N GLY A 151 -7.40 9.10 -17.13
CA GLY A 151 -5.96 9.04 -17.35
C GLY A 151 -5.49 9.97 -18.46
N GLN A 152 -6.26 10.10 -19.55
CA GLN A 152 -5.98 11.05 -20.62
C GLN A 152 -6.26 12.50 -20.20
N ALA A 153 -7.31 12.73 -19.41
CA ALA A 153 -7.64 14.04 -18.88
C ALA A 153 -6.51 14.58 -17.97
N LEU A 154 -5.94 13.74 -17.10
CA LEU A 154 -4.79 14.09 -16.25
C LEU A 154 -3.53 14.40 -17.08
N VAL A 155 -3.27 13.60 -18.12
CA VAL A 155 -2.16 13.87 -19.05
C VAL A 155 -2.35 15.21 -19.78
N GLY A 156 -3.54 15.45 -20.31
CA GLY A 156 -3.89 16.71 -20.95
C GLY A 156 -3.77 17.91 -20.00
N LEU A 157 -4.13 17.74 -18.73
CA LEU A 157 -4.02 18.76 -17.71
C LEU A 157 -2.56 19.15 -17.46
N LEU A 158 -1.67 18.19 -17.17
CA LEU A 158 -0.25 18.51 -16.89
C LEU A 158 0.45 19.14 -18.10
N ASN A 159 0.12 18.69 -19.31
CA ASN A 159 0.59 19.32 -20.55
C ASN A 159 0.10 20.77 -20.66
N SER A 160 -1.19 21.02 -20.38
CA SER A 160 -1.76 22.38 -20.40
C SER A 160 -1.17 23.29 -19.33
N MET A 161 -0.92 22.76 -18.12
CA MET A 161 -0.23 23.49 -17.05
C MET A 161 1.18 23.90 -17.48
N SER A 162 1.90 23.01 -18.16
CA SER A 162 3.24 23.28 -18.69
C SER A 162 3.24 24.27 -19.85
N GLU A 163 2.18 24.32 -20.66
CA GLU A 163 2.05 25.27 -21.76
C GLU A 163 1.64 26.67 -21.29
N TYR A 164 0.74 26.76 -20.31
CA TYR A 164 0.04 28.00 -19.98
C TYR A 164 0.53 28.72 -18.73
N ARG A 165 1.41 28.10 -17.93
CA ARG A 165 1.98 28.69 -16.71
C ARG A 165 3.43 29.08 -16.87
N GLY A 166 3.90 29.95 -15.98
CA GLY A 166 5.29 30.40 -15.93
C GLY A 166 6.29 29.25 -15.68
N LEU A 167 7.52 29.42 -16.17
CA LEU A 167 8.58 28.40 -16.09
C LEU A 167 9.07 28.10 -14.66
N ASN A 168 8.79 28.99 -13.70
CA ASN A 168 9.26 28.86 -12.31
C ASN A 168 8.23 28.18 -11.39
N VAL A 169 7.22 27.54 -11.98
CA VAL A 169 6.10 26.96 -11.26
C VAL A 169 6.21 25.44 -11.25
N ASP A 170 5.96 24.84 -10.09
CA ASP A 170 5.95 23.39 -9.95
C ASP A 170 4.60 22.81 -10.35
N ASN A 171 4.44 22.51 -11.64
CA ASN A 171 3.21 21.91 -12.15
C ASN A 171 3.00 20.47 -11.65
N VAL A 172 4.08 19.76 -11.28
CA VAL A 172 4.00 18.38 -10.82
C VAL A 172 3.47 18.33 -9.40
N GLU A 173 3.98 19.17 -8.51
CA GLU A 173 3.44 19.29 -7.15
C GLU A 173 1.96 19.71 -7.18
N ASP A 174 1.62 20.73 -7.97
CA ASP A 174 0.25 21.27 -8.04
C ASP A 174 -0.78 20.27 -8.60
N ILE A 175 -0.41 19.41 -9.57
CA ILE A 175 -1.33 18.39 -10.08
C ILE A 175 -1.47 17.23 -9.10
N LEU A 176 -0.41 16.84 -8.39
CA LEU A 176 -0.48 15.80 -7.37
C LEU A 176 -1.35 16.25 -6.19
N ASP A 177 -1.21 17.51 -5.75
CA ASP A 177 -2.09 18.12 -4.74
C ASP A 177 -3.56 18.09 -5.21
N TYR A 178 -3.81 18.44 -6.47
CA TYR A 178 -5.16 18.38 -7.05
C TYR A 178 -5.71 16.95 -7.13
N MET A 179 -4.88 15.95 -7.47
CA MET A 179 -5.27 14.54 -7.47
C MET A 179 -5.59 14.03 -6.06
N GLU A 180 -4.88 14.49 -5.04
CA GLU A 180 -5.14 14.13 -3.65
C GLU A 180 -6.43 14.81 -3.14
N GLU A 181 -6.58 16.13 -3.36
CA GLU A 181 -7.78 16.89 -2.96
C GLU A 181 -9.05 16.40 -3.69
N GLY A 182 -8.92 16.05 -4.97
CA GLY A 182 -9.97 15.49 -5.80
C GLY A 182 -10.12 13.98 -5.68
N GLY A 183 -9.39 13.32 -4.77
CA GLY A 183 -9.37 11.86 -4.50
C GLY A 183 -9.15 10.96 -5.72
N TYR A 184 -8.57 11.48 -6.80
CA TYR A 184 -8.13 10.70 -7.95
C TYR A 184 -6.99 9.73 -7.58
N ALA A 185 -6.25 10.04 -6.52
CA ALA A 185 -5.22 9.18 -5.93
C ALA A 185 -5.78 8.13 -4.93
N ASP A 186 -7.09 8.10 -4.69
CA ASP A 186 -7.70 7.05 -3.87
C ASP A 186 -7.97 5.79 -4.70
N PHE A 187 -7.10 4.80 -4.53
CA PHE A 187 -7.18 3.50 -5.19
C PHE A 187 -8.14 2.52 -4.52
N GLY A 188 -8.80 2.89 -3.41
CA GLY A 188 -9.62 2.02 -2.58
C GLY A 188 -10.82 1.41 -3.32
N GLY A 189 -10.59 0.32 -4.06
CA GLY A 189 -11.64 -0.41 -4.78
C GLY A 189 -12.15 0.30 -6.05
N SER A 190 -11.41 1.29 -6.59
CA SER A 190 -11.75 1.98 -7.83
C SER A 190 -10.83 1.56 -8.98
N PRO A 191 -11.28 0.68 -9.90
CA PRO A 191 -10.52 0.32 -11.09
C PRO A 191 -10.21 1.52 -11.98
N VAL A 192 -11.13 2.48 -12.08
CA VAL A 192 -11.00 3.69 -12.90
C VAL A 192 -9.87 4.57 -12.38
N HIS A 193 -9.85 4.92 -11.09
CA HIS A 193 -8.80 5.76 -10.49
C HIS A 193 -7.44 5.08 -10.55
N THR A 194 -7.41 3.78 -10.23
CA THR A 194 -6.17 2.99 -10.25
C THR A 194 -5.56 2.97 -11.64
N LEU A 195 -6.35 2.68 -12.68
CA LEU A 195 -5.86 2.66 -14.06
C LEU A 195 -5.55 4.05 -14.62
N ALA A 196 -6.35 5.06 -14.29
CA ALA A 196 -6.10 6.44 -14.71
C ALA A 196 -4.77 6.96 -14.14
N THR A 197 -4.52 6.71 -12.86
CA THR A 197 -3.28 7.08 -12.19
C THR A 197 -2.09 6.26 -12.70
N LEU A 198 -2.28 4.96 -12.96
CA LEU A 198 -1.25 4.11 -13.57
C LEU A 198 -0.85 4.62 -14.96
N HIS A 199 -1.84 4.97 -15.80
CA HIS A 199 -1.61 5.55 -17.13
C HIS A 199 -0.86 6.89 -17.02
N PHE A 200 -1.30 7.77 -16.13
CA PHE A 200 -0.67 9.07 -15.91
C PHE A 200 0.79 8.93 -15.44
N ALA A 201 1.04 8.04 -14.47
CA ALA A 201 2.38 7.76 -13.95
C ALA A 201 3.29 7.11 -15.00
N GLU A 202 2.76 6.21 -15.83
CA GLU A 202 3.48 5.62 -16.97
C GLU A 202 3.85 6.70 -18.00
N HIS A 203 2.93 7.62 -18.31
CA HIS A 203 3.15 8.65 -19.32
C HIS A 203 4.28 9.62 -18.93
N PHE A 204 4.30 10.09 -17.68
CA PHE A 204 5.30 11.03 -17.18
C PHE A 204 6.48 10.39 -16.44
N GLN A 205 6.51 9.06 -16.34
CA GLN A 205 7.55 8.28 -15.65
C GLN A 205 7.67 8.61 -14.15
N PHE A 206 6.53 8.73 -13.46
CA PHE A 206 6.49 8.90 -12.00
C PHE A 206 6.57 7.55 -11.29
N GLU A 207 7.79 7.11 -10.98
CA GLU A 207 8.09 5.77 -10.45
C GLU A 207 7.26 5.40 -9.22
N ASN A 208 7.26 6.22 -8.17
CA ASN A 208 6.54 5.90 -6.93
C ASN A 208 5.03 5.76 -7.17
N LEU A 209 4.45 6.69 -7.93
CA LEU A 209 3.03 6.68 -8.27
C LEU A 209 2.67 5.48 -9.15
N TYR A 210 3.56 5.10 -10.06
CA TYR A 210 3.43 3.90 -10.88
C TYR A 210 3.44 2.65 -10.02
N ILE A 211 4.41 2.52 -9.09
CA ILE A 211 4.54 1.35 -8.21
C ILE A 211 3.27 1.17 -7.37
N ASP A 212 2.77 2.25 -6.76
CA ASP A 212 1.57 2.20 -5.93
C ASP A 212 0.34 1.80 -6.76
N ALA A 213 0.06 2.51 -7.85
CA ALA A 213 -1.07 2.20 -8.72
C ALA A 213 -0.97 0.79 -9.34
N PHE A 214 0.24 0.34 -9.69
CA PHE A 214 0.49 -0.99 -10.23
C PHE A 214 0.19 -2.08 -9.19
N ALA A 215 0.64 -1.91 -7.95
CA ALA A 215 0.37 -2.87 -6.87
C ALA A 215 -1.13 -3.01 -6.60
N HIS A 216 -1.86 -1.90 -6.57
CA HIS A 216 -3.32 -1.90 -6.47
C HIS A 216 -3.96 -2.61 -7.67
N ALA A 217 -3.57 -2.26 -8.90
CA ALA A 217 -4.06 -2.87 -10.14
C ALA A 217 -3.88 -4.40 -10.17
N VAL A 218 -2.74 -4.92 -9.70
CA VAL A 218 -2.49 -6.37 -9.58
C VAL A 218 -3.46 -7.04 -8.61
N GLY A 219 -3.78 -6.38 -7.49
CA GLY A 219 -4.70 -6.89 -6.47
C GLY A 219 -6.16 -6.94 -6.92
N MET A 220 -6.56 -6.08 -7.87
CA MET A 220 -7.91 -6.01 -8.44
C MET A 220 -7.94 -6.36 -9.94
N HIS A 221 -7.05 -7.27 -10.38
CA HIS A 221 -6.83 -7.58 -11.81
C HIS A 221 -8.12 -7.92 -12.56
N ASP A 222 -9.01 -8.70 -11.94
CA ASP A 222 -10.27 -9.14 -12.54
C ASP A 222 -11.23 -7.97 -12.82
N ASP A 223 -11.18 -6.93 -11.99
CA ASP A 223 -12.02 -5.73 -12.11
C ASP A 223 -11.44 -4.76 -13.14
N ILE A 224 -10.11 -4.56 -13.13
CA ILE A 224 -9.46 -3.60 -14.04
C ILE A 224 -9.54 -4.02 -15.50
N ILE A 225 -9.55 -5.31 -15.83
CA ILE A 225 -9.68 -5.75 -17.23
C ILE A 225 -11.03 -5.36 -17.82
N GLN A 226 -12.06 -5.22 -16.99
CA GLN A 226 -13.41 -4.84 -17.40
C GLN A 226 -13.57 -3.32 -17.54
N SER A 227 -12.65 -2.55 -16.96
CA SER A 227 -12.68 -1.09 -16.97
C SER A 227 -12.33 -0.51 -18.36
N PRO A 228 -13.02 0.55 -18.83
CA PRO A 228 -12.72 1.15 -20.12
C PRO A 228 -11.31 1.78 -20.15
N GLU A 229 -10.82 2.27 -19.01
CA GLU A 229 -9.51 2.86 -18.80
C GLU A 229 -8.37 1.88 -19.10
N TYR A 230 -8.65 0.57 -19.04
CA TYR A 230 -7.65 -0.45 -19.34
C TYR A 230 -7.11 -0.31 -20.76
N LYS A 231 -7.93 0.21 -21.68
CA LYS A 231 -7.55 0.49 -23.08
C LYS A 231 -6.45 1.55 -23.20
N CYS A 232 -6.28 2.41 -22.20
CA CYS A 232 -5.26 3.46 -22.19
C CYS A 232 -3.89 2.96 -21.71
N ILE A 233 -3.83 1.85 -20.96
CA ILE A 233 -2.56 1.28 -20.45
C ILE A 233 -1.73 0.70 -21.58
N SER A 234 -0.40 0.85 -21.55
CA SER A 234 0.47 0.29 -22.58
C SER A 234 0.42 -1.25 -22.62
N THR A 235 0.72 -1.85 -23.77
CA THR A 235 0.79 -3.31 -23.92
C THR A 235 1.84 -3.93 -23.00
N THR A 236 2.96 -3.24 -22.77
CA THR A 236 4.02 -3.66 -21.85
C THR A 236 3.49 -3.73 -20.41
N THR A 237 2.87 -2.66 -19.92
CA THR A 237 2.32 -2.61 -18.56
C THR A 237 1.20 -3.64 -18.37
N ARG A 238 0.34 -3.86 -19.37
CA ARG A 238 -0.66 -4.94 -19.32
C ARG A 238 -0.04 -6.33 -19.17
N SER A 239 1.04 -6.62 -19.91
CA SER A 239 1.77 -7.88 -19.79
C SER A 239 2.36 -8.06 -18.39
N LEU A 240 2.96 -7.00 -17.84
CA LEU A 240 3.48 -6.99 -16.47
C LEU A 240 2.38 -7.22 -15.43
N LEU A 241 1.21 -6.59 -15.58
CA LEU A 241 0.06 -6.78 -14.70
C LEU A 241 -0.41 -8.23 -14.69
N THR A 242 -0.58 -8.85 -15.86
CA THR A 242 -0.99 -10.26 -15.96
C THR A 242 0.03 -11.20 -15.34
N HIS A 243 1.33 -10.94 -15.57
CA HIS A 243 2.40 -11.73 -14.98
C HIS A 243 2.40 -11.62 -13.45
N ALA A 244 2.42 -10.39 -12.92
CA ALA A 244 2.43 -10.13 -11.48
C ALA A 244 1.17 -10.67 -10.79
N HIS A 245 0.00 -10.57 -11.42
CA HIS A 245 -1.24 -11.15 -10.90
C HIS A 245 -1.18 -12.69 -10.84
N THR A 246 -0.67 -13.33 -11.89
CA THR A 246 -0.50 -14.80 -11.91
C THR A 246 0.48 -15.26 -10.82
N GLU A 247 1.57 -14.52 -10.64
CA GLU A 247 2.53 -14.77 -9.57
C GLU A 247 1.88 -14.59 -8.18
N LEU A 248 1.10 -13.52 -7.98
CA LEU A 248 0.36 -13.27 -6.75
C LEU A 248 -0.58 -14.44 -6.42
N LEU A 249 -1.39 -14.88 -7.40
CA LEU A 249 -2.30 -16.02 -7.22
C LEU A 249 -1.55 -17.32 -6.90
N THR A 250 -0.40 -17.55 -7.55
CA THR A 250 0.44 -18.72 -7.29
C THR A 250 0.96 -18.70 -5.86
N ARG A 251 1.50 -17.55 -5.41
CA ARG A 251 1.99 -17.36 -4.04
C ARG A 251 0.87 -17.53 -3.02
N LEU A 252 -0.31 -16.94 -3.26
CA LEU A 252 -1.47 -17.05 -2.39
C LEU A 252 -1.96 -18.49 -2.28
N THR A 253 -2.07 -19.20 -3.40
CA THR A 253 -2.49 -20.61 -3.44
C THR A 253 -1.51 -21.50 -2.68
N ARG A 254 -0.20 -21.30 -2.89
CA ARG A 254 0.84 -22.01 -2.15
C ARG A 254 0.72 -21.75 -0.65
N THR A 255 0.71 -20.49 -0.22
CA THR A 255 0.59 -20.12 1.20
C THR A 255 -0.71 -20.64 1.82
N SER A 256 -1.82 -20.60 1.09
CA SER A 256 -3.10 -21.16 1.55
C SER A 256 -3.00 -22.67 1.79
N THR A 257 -2.34 -23.39 0.90
CA THR A 257 -2.10 -24.85 1.04
C THR A 257 -1.18 -25.15 2.22
N SER A 258 -0.08 -24.40 2.34
CA SER A 258 0.88 -24.47 3.46
C SER A 258 0.19 -24.26 4.81
N LEU A 259 -0.69 -23.26 4.91
CA LEU A 259 -1.46 -22.99 6.13
C LEU A 259 -2.46 -24.11 6.41
N THR A 260 -3.26 -24.50 5.42
CA THR A 260 -4.28 -25.56 5.53
C THR A 260 -3.70 -26.88 6.04
N THR A 261 -2.48 -27.20 5.64
CA THR A 261 -1.82 -28.46 6.00
C THR A 261 -0.80 -28.31 7.12
N PHE A 262 -0.68 -27.13 7.73
CA PHE A 262 0.37 -26.79 8.70
C PHE A 262 1.76 -27.28 8.26
N LEU A 263 2.15 -26.86 7.05
CA LEU A 263 3.45 -27.10 6.45
C LEU A 263 3.76 -28.60 6.29
N THR A 264 2.78 -29.42 5.92
CA THR A 264 2.96 -30.88 5.81
C THR A 264 4.02 -31.24 4.79
N ASP A 265 3.96 -30.64 3.60
CA ASP A 265 4.92 -30.90 2.52
C ASP A 265 6.28 -30.28 2.84
N GLU A 266 6.29 -29.03 3.30
CA GLU A 266 7.50 -28.26 3.55
C GLU A 266 8.33 -28.80 4.71
N LEU A 267 7.70 -29.42 5.71
CA LEU A 267 8.40 -30.09 6.81
C LEU A 267 8.41 -31.63 6.64
N SER A 268 8.22 -32.13 5.43
CA SER A 268 8.21 -33.56 5.15
C SER A 268 9.61 -34.19 5.26
N PRO A 269 9.71 -35.53 5.35
CA PRO A 269 11.00 -36.23 5.48
C PRO A 269 11.95 -36.05 4.29
N THR A 270 11.45 -35.64 3.12
CA THR A 270 12.27 -35.34 1.94
C THR A 270 13.12 -34.09 2.14
N HIS A 271 12.70 -33.23 3.07
CA HIS A 271 13.26 -31.91 3.32
C HIS A 271 13.94 -31.81 4.68
N LEU A 272 13.43 -32.53 5.67
CA LEU A 272 13.97 -32.57 7.01
C LEU A 272 14.41 -33.98 7.38
N GLY A 273 15.64 -34.14 7.86
CA GLY A 273 16.17 -35.41 8.37
C GLY A 273 15.60 -35.83 9.73
N LEU A 274 14.33 -35.53 10.03
CA LEU A 274 13.73 -35.77 11.34
C LEU A 274 13.66 -37.26 11.68
N THR A 275 14.04 -37.59 12.92
CA THR A 275 13.87 -38.96 13.44
C THR A 275 12.38 -39.35 13.49
N PRO A 276 12.04 -40.65 13.48
CA PRO A 276 10.64 -41.09 13.62
C PRO A 276 9.94 -40.51 14.85
N ALA A 277 10.63 -40.43 15.99
CA ALA A 277 10.08 -39.82 17.20
C ALA A 277 9.78 -38.33 16.99
N SER A 278 10.74 -37.56 16.44
CA SER A 278 10.56 -36.14 16.14
C SER A 278 9.37 -35.89 15.20
N ARG A 279 9.17 -36.77 14.20
CA ARG A 279 8.02 -36.69 13.30
C ARG A 279 6.68 -36.91 14.03
N THR A 280 6.60 -37.93 14.88
CA THR A 280 5.40 -38.14 15.70
C THR A 280 5.08 -36.93 16.60
N HIS A 281 6.09 -36.24 17.12
CA HIS A 281 5.88 -35.02 17.89
C HIS A 281 5.38 -33.86 17.03
N LEU A 282 5.92 -33.68 15.81
CA LEU A 282 5.43 -32.68 14.86
C LEU A 282 3.98 -32.94 14.46
N ASP A 283 3.61 -34.19 14.18
CA ASP A 283 2.24 -34.54 13.79
C ASP A 283 1.24 -34.30 14.93
N ARG A 284 1.61 -34.62 16.18
CA ARG A 284 0.80 -34.25 17.35
C ARG A 284 0.58 -32.75 17.48
N PHE A 285 1.58 -31.93 17.13
CA PHE A 285 1.44 -30.48 17.14
C PHE A 285 0.50 -30.00 16.02
N ARG A 286 0.55 -30.62 14.83
CA ARG A 286 -0.42 -30.35 13.75
C ARG A 286 -1.84 -30.74 14.13
N ASP A 287 -2.02 -31.89 14.79
CA ASP A 287 -3.33 -32.34 15.28
C ASP A 287 -3.90 -31.35 16.31
N PHE A 288 -3.05 -30.86 17.21
CA PHE A 288 -3.40 -29.79 18.16
C PHE A 288 -3.88 -28.52 17.43
N LEU A 289 -3.09 -28.00 16.47
CA LEU A 289 -3.47 -26.81 15.71
C LEU A 289 -4.77 -27.01 14.93
N THR A 290 -4.92 -28.17 14.29
CA THR A 290 -6.13 -28.53 13.54
C THR A 290 -7.35 -28.54 14.45
N THR A 291 -7.24 -29.16 15.63
CA THR A 291 -8.32 -29.21 16.64
C THR A 291 -8.67 -27.80 17.15
N TYR A 292 -7.66 -26.99 17.45
CA TYR A 292 -7.83 -25.63 17.92
C TYR A 292 -8.56 -24.75 16.90
N TRP A 293 -8.09 -24.74 15.65
CA TRP A 293 -8.67 -23.93 14.59
C TRP A 293 -10.04 -24.46 14.14
N THR A 294 -10.26 -25.78 14.14
CA THR A 294 -11.59 -26.37 13.92
C THR A 294 -12.58 -25.91 14.98
N THR A 295 -12.19 -25.95 16.25
CA THR A 295 -13.04 -25.48 17.36
C THR A 295 -13.33 -23.99 17.27
N THR A 296 -12.33 -23.21 16.87
CA THR A 296 -12.39 -21.75 16.85
C THR A 296 -13.15 -21.19 15.65
N LEU A 297 -13.06 -21.86 14.50
CA LEU A 297 -13.65 -21.42 13.23
C LEU A 297 -14.89 -22.24 12.82
N GLY A 298 -15.21 -23.31 13.55
CA GLY A 298 -16.28 -24.26 13.25
C GLY A 298 -15.84 -25.39 12.31
N SER A 299 -14.99 -25.09 11.32
CA SER A 299 -14.33 -26.09 10.48
C SER A 299 -12.92 -25.64 10.09
N TYR A 300 -12.02 -26.60 9.88
CA TYR A 300 -10.67 -26.32 9.37
C TYR A 300 -10.31 -27.26 8.21
N PRO A 301 -9.85 -26.73 7.06
CA PRO A 301 -9.84 -25.31 6.70
C PRO A 301 -11.26 -24.70 6.65
N PRO A 302 -11.40 -23.37 6.75
CA PRO A 302 -12.68 -22.70 6.54
C PRO A 302 -13.22 -23.02 5.14
N PRO A 303 -14.54 -23.18 4.95
CA PRO A 303 -15.10 -23.44 3.64
C PRO A 303 -14.86 -22.23 2.72
N SER A 304 -14.36 -22.46 1.50
CA SER A 304 -14.25 -21.40 0.50
C SER A 304 -15.65 -21.00 0.03
N HIS A 305 -16.15 -19.86 0.48
CA HIS A 305 -17.46 -19.35 0.07
C HIS A 305 -17.40 -18.48 -1.21
N SER A 306 -16.24 -17.95 -1.58
CA SER A 306 -16.11 -17.04 -2.74
C SER A 306 -14.70 -16.92 -3.34
N SER A 307 -13.65 -17.28 -2.59
CA SER A 307 -12.25 -17.12 -3.02
C SER A 307 -11.42 -18.30 -2.56
N PRO A 308 -10.37 -18.71 -3.31
CA PRO A 308 -9.44 -19.73 -2.85
C PRO A 308 -8.68 -19.21 -1.62
N GLY A 309 -8.93 -19.81 -0.46
CA GLY A 309 -8.13 -19.59 0.75
C GLY A 309 -8.83 -18.85 1.89
N PHE A 310 -8.01 -18.48 2.87
CA PHE A 310 -8.46 -17.87 4.13
C PHE A 310 -8.93 -16.42 3.93
N SER A 311 -9.99 -16.02 4.63
CA SER A 311 -10.37 -14.60 4.68
C SER A 311 -9.27 -13.77 5.34
N ASN A 312 -9.19 -12.48 4.98
CA ASN A 312 -8.19 -11.56 5.54
C ASN A 312 -8.25 -11.53 7.08
N GLN A 313 -9.46 -11.52 7.65
CA GLN A 313 -9.67 -11.58 9.10
C GLN A 313 -9.07 -12.84 9.73
N VAL A 314 -9.24 -14.01 9.10
CA VAL A 314 -8.67 -15.26 9.59
C VAL A 314 -7.14 -15.24 9.48
N LEU A 315 -6.57 -14.75 8.37
CA LEU A 315 -5.13 -14.62 8.21
C LEU A 315 -4.50 -13.68 9.24
N LEU A 316 -5.11 -12.52 9.51
CA LEU A 316 -4.66 -11.59 10.53
C LEU A 316 -4.70 -12.23 11.93
N ARG A 317 -5.76 -12.98 12.23
CA ARG A 317 -5.89 -13.70 13.49
C ARG A 317 -4.82 -14.78 13.63
N MET A 318 -4.65 -15.64 12.61
CA MET A 318 -3.60 -16.67 12.59
C MET A 318 -2.22 -16.06 12.76
N ARG A 319 -1.90 -14.99 12.02
CA ARG A 319 -0.61 -14.26 12.14
C ARG A 319 -0.37 -13.78 13.57
N THR A 320 -1.39 -13.18 14.19
CA THR A 320 -1.28 -12.64 15.55
C THR A 320 -1.08 -13.76 16.56
N GLU A 321 -1.93 -14.79 16.54
CA GLU A 321 -1.86 -15.88 17.51
C GLU A 321 -0.59 -16.74 17.35
N PHE A 322 -0.09 -16.97 16.12
CA PHE A 322 1.20 -17.63 15.92
C PHE A 322 2.37 -16.78 16.39
N LYS A 323 2.32 -15.46 16.21
CA LYS A 323 3.33 -14.54 16.74
C LYS A 323 3.37 -14.60 18.28
N ASP A 324 2.21 -14.66 18.92
CA ASP A 324 2.12 -14.76 20.39
C ASP A 324 2.64 -16.11 20.88
N LEU A 325 2.30 -17.21 20.19
CA LEU A 325 2.84 -18.54 20.50
C LEU A 325 4.36 -18.60 20.32
N TYR A 326 4.89 -18.00 19.26
CA TYR A 326 6.33 -17.87 19.07
C TYR A 326 6.98 -17.07 20.21
N ALA A 327 6.45 -15.89 20.55
CA ALA A 327 6.97 -15.06 21.64
C ALA A 327 6.91 -15.76 23.00
N TYR A 328 5.94 -16.66 23.19
CA TYR A 328 5.82 -17.47 24.39
C TYR A 328 6.88 -18.59 24.46
N LEU A 329 7.29 -19.15 23.32
CA LEU A 329 8.21 -20.29 23.25
C LEU A 329 9.68 -19.91 23.01
N VAL A 330 9.97 -18.75 22.42
CA VAL A 330 11.31 -18.37 21.94
C VAL A 330 12.35 -18.23 23.07
N ASP A 331 13.59 -18.63 22.79
CA ASP A 331 14.75 -18.29 23.62
C ASP A 331 15.31 -16.92 23.22
N GLU A 332 14.99 -15.90 24.02
CA GLU A 332 15.47 -14.52 23.77
C GLU A 332 16.96 -14.33 24.06
N SER A 333 17.59 -15.30 24.75
CA SER A 333 19.01 -15.25 25.07
C SER A 333 19.91 -15.84 23.99
N PHE A 334 19.33 -16.55 23.02
CA PHE A 334 20.05 -17.21 21.94
C PHE A 334 19.84 -16.49 20.60
N ILE A 335 20.93 -16.14 19.91
CA ILE A 335 20.89 -15.56 18.57
C ILE A 335 21.44 -16.58 17.55
N ALA A 336 20.97 -16.52 16.30
CA ALA A 336 21.39 -17.43 15.23
C ALA A 336 22.92 -17.53 14.98
N THR A 337 23.71 -16.56 15.44
CA THR A 337 25.18 -16.54 15.35
C THR A 337 25.87 -17.31 16.48
N ASP A 338 25.14 -17.67 17.52
CA ASP A 338 25.68 -18.36 18.69
C ASP A 338 25.84 -19.85 18.42
N ASN A 339 26.77 -20.50 19.13
CA ASN A 339 26.89 -21.95 19.09
C ASN A 339 25.64 -22.59 19.71
N SER A 340 25.08 -23.61 19.08
CA SER A 340 23.88 -24.28 19.59
C SER A 340 24.05 -24.69 21.06
N PRO A 341 23.06 -24.42 21.93
CA PRO A 341 23.18 -24.65 23.37
C PRO A 341 23.32 -26.14 23.66
N ALA A 342 24.09 -26.50 24.71
CA ALA A 342 24.39 -27.89 25.07
C ALA A 342 23.15 -28.81 25.19
N ALA A 343 22.00 -28.26 25.57
CA ALA A 343 20.72 -28.99 25.63
C ALA A 343 20.15 -29.38 24.25
N ALA A 344 20.64 -28.74 23.17
CA ALA A 344 20.33 -29.03 21.79
C ALA A 344 21.37 -29.95 21.11
N GLN A 345 22.52 -30.26 21.75
CA GLN A 345 23.48 -31.23 21.22
C GLN A 345 23.02 -32.68 21.49
N GLY A 346 22.77 -33.44 20.42
CA GLY A 346 22.47 -34.88 20.52
C GLY A 346 21.57 -35.48 19.44
N GLY A 347 21.27 -34.77 18.36
CA GLY A 347 20.40 -35.24 17.27
C GLY A 347 20.42 -34.31 16.05
N VAL A 348 19.35 -34.31 15.25
CA VAL A 348 19.16 -33.36 14.14
C VAL A 348 19.29 -31.93 14.66
N CYS A 349 20.18 -31.14 14.07
CA CYS A 349 20.35 -29.74 14.46
C CYS A 349 19.11 -28.94 14.02
N VAL A 350 18.27 -28.56 14.99
CA VAL A 350 17.04 -27.78 14.75
C VAL A 350 17.37 -26.45 14.07
N LEU A 351 18.46 -25.79 14.48
CA LEU A 351 18.92 -24.54 13.88
C LEU A 351 19.21 -24.71 12.38
N GLN A 352 19.94 -25.76 12.00
CA GLN A 352 20.21 -26.05 10.59
C GLN A 352 18.93 -26.37 9.82
N SER A 353 17.97 -27.02 10.46
CA SER A 353 16.67 -27.35 9.85
C SER A 353 15.86 -26.09 9.56
N VAL A 354 15.84 -25.12 10.48
CA VAL A 354 15.19 -23.81 10.31
C VAL A 354 15.89 -23.01 9.21
N GLN A 355 17.22 -22.92 9.24
CA GLN A 355 17.99 -22.21 8.21
C GLN A 355 17.81 -22.81 6.81
N ALA A 356 17.78 -24.15 6.71
CA ALA A 356 17.53 -24.84 5.44
C ALA A 356 16.10 -24.63 4.95
N PHE A 357 15.12 -24.59 5.84
CA PHE A 357 13.73 -24.25 5.52
C PHE A 357 13.62 -22.82 4.99
N ASP A 358 14.20 -21.85 5.69
CA ASP A 358 14.19 -20.43 5.31
C ASP A 358 14.85 -20.23 3.94
N THR A 359 16.05 -20.80 3.74
CA THR A 359 16.77 -20.72 2.47
C THR A 359 15.97 -21.32 1.31
N ARG A 360 15.31 -22.46 1.52
CA ARG A 360 14.52 -23.12 0.47
C ARG A 360 13.27 -22.32 0.09
N LEU A 361 12.65 -21.66 1.05
CA LEU A 361 11.42 -20.88 0.83
C LEU A 361 11.70 -19.39 0.52
N GLY A 362 12.95 -18.96 0.61
CA GLY A 362 13.36 -17.56 0.39
C GLY A 362 12.96 -16.63 1.54
N TYR A 363 12.90 -17.14 2.77
CA TYR A 363 12.60 -16.36 3.96
C TYR A 363 13.88 -15.84 4.63
N GLU A 364 13.76 -14.69 5.29
CA GLU A 364 14.78 -14.19 6.19
C GLU A 364 14.64 -14.88 7.56
N SER A 365 15.72 -15.49 8.05
CA SER A 365 15.72 -16.15 9.35
C SER A 365 15.51 -15.14 10.49
N PHE A 366 14.68 -15.52 11.47
CA PHE A 366 14.50 -14.70 12.66
C PHE A 366 15.77 -14.62 13.51
N LEU A 367 15.93 -13.49 14.20
CA LEU A 367 17.04 -13.24 15.13
C LEU A 367 17.17 -14.33 16.19
N HIS A 368 16.02 -14.79 16.72
CA HIS A 368 15.92 -15.84 17.74
C HIS A 368 15.22 -17.09 17.17
N PRO A 369 15.95 -18.01 16.54
CA PRO A 369 15.36 -19.11 15.77
C PRO A 369 14.97 -20.33 16.62
N LEU A 370 15.37 -20.40 17.89
CA LEU A 370 15.19 -21.57 18.74
C LEU A 370 14.21 -21.31 19.89
N PRO A 371 13.43 -22.33 20.29
CA PRO A 371 12.63 -22.24 21.51
C PRO A 371 13.51 -22.35 22.75
N LEU A 372 13.04 -21.80 23.86
CA LEU A 372 13.61 -21.99 25.18
C LEU A 372 13.52 -23.48 25.53
N LEU A 373 14.66 -24.10 25.87
CA LEU A 373 14.73 -25.53 26.13
C LEU A 373 14.66 -25.84 27.64
N PRO A 374 14.10 -26.99 28.04
CA PRO A 374 14.10 -27.40 29.44
C PRO A 374 15.53 -27.59 29.97
N THR A 375 15.96 -26.74 30.90
CA THR A 375 17.23 -26.95 31.61
C THR A 375 17.01 -27.90 32.78
N SER A 376 17.55 -29.11 32.70
CA SER A 376 17.58 -30.02 33.85
C SER A 376 18.64 -29.53 34.85
N THR A 377 18.19 -29.02 36.00
CA THR A 377 19.04 -28.60 37.12
C THR A 377 19.60 -29.81 37.89
N SER A 378 20.23 -30.74 37.16
CA SER A 378 20.94 -31.89 37.73
C SER A 378 22.41 -31.91 37.25
N SER A 379 23.09 -30.76 37.28
CA SER A 379 24.54 -30.77 37.42
C SER A 379 24.88 -30.82 38.91
N ARG A 380 24.89 -32.03 39.49
CA ARG A 380 25.74 -32.25 40.65
C ARG A 380 27.17 -31.88 40.24
N PRO A 381 27.92 -31.08 41.01
CA PRO A 381 29.30 -30.78 40.65
C PRO A 381 30.05 -32.10 40.58
N VAL A 382 30.62 -32.38 39.41
CA VAL A 382 31.55 -33.50 39.21
C VAL A 382 32.74 -33.19 40.10
N ASN A 383 32.85 -33.91 41.21
CA ASN A 383 34.01 -33.88 42.09
C ASN A 383 35.28 -34.01 41.22
N ALA A 384 36.12 -32.98 41.29
CA ALA A 384 37.47 -33.02 40.76
C ALA A 384 38.19 -34.24 41.36
N ARG A 385 38.48 -35.23 40.52
CA ARG A 385 39.35 -36.35 40.87
C ARG A 385 40.78 -35.82 40.88
N THR A 386 41.25 -35.35 42.03
CA THR A 386 42.68 -35.22 42.28
C THR A 386 43.26 -36.59 42.62
N HIS A 387 44.18 -37.04 41.77
CA HIS A 387 45.07 -38.16 42.02
C HIS A 387 45.78 -38.00 43.37
N SER A 388 45.72 -39.02 44.22
CA SER A 388 46.65 -39.21 45.33
C SER A 388 46.79 -40.70 45.65
N LEU A 389 47.99 -41.22 45.45
CA LEU A 389 48.46 -42.55 45.83
C LEU A 389 48.61 -42.64 47.36
N ARG A 390 48.07 -43.67 48.01
CA ARG A 390 48.70 -44.49 49.09
C ARG A 390 47.72 -45.50 49.72
N SER A 391 48.07 -46.78 49.55
CA SER A 391 48.02 -47.98 50.41
C SER A 391 46.89 -48.31 51.42
N PRO A 392 46.71 -49.61 51.74
CA PRO A 392 45.45 -50.17 52.23
C PRO A 392 45.41 -50.33 53.76
N THR A 393 44.24 -50.17 54.37
CA THR A 393 43.93 -50.76 55.69
C THR A 393 42.46 -51.12 55.78
N LEU A 394 42.22 -52.32 56.32
CA LEU A 394 40.92 -52.90 56.64
C LEU A 394 40.24 -52.11 57.76
N ALA A 395 38.98 -51.72 57.55
CA ALA A 395 38.03 -51.51 58.65
C ALA A 395 36.61 -51.82 58.17
N ARG A 396 36.00 -52.76 58.89
CA ARG A 396 34.66 -53.32 58.73
C ARG A 396 33.66 -52.42 59.48
N THR A 397 32.38 -52.53 59.10
CA THR A 397 31.15 -52.16 59.85
C THR A 397 30.70 -50.68 59.84
N PHE A 398 29.58 -50.38 59.18
CA PHE A 398 28.21 -50.32 59.72
C PHE A 398 27.30 -49.60 58.72
N SER A 399 26.30 -50.31 58.19
CA SER A 399 25.23 -49.74 57.37
C SER A 399 24.20 -49.06 58.27
N TRP A 400 24.08 -47.75 58.17
CA TRP A 400 22.91 -47.04 58.68
C TRP A 400 22.03 -46.63 57.50
N SER A 401 20.91 -47.31 57.36
CA SER A 401 19.86 -47.00 56.39
C SER A 401 19.31 -45.61 56.69
N ARG A 402 19.67 -44.60 55.88
CA ARG A 402 18.95 -43.33 55.87
C ARG A 402 17.54 -43.55 55.31
N PRO A 403 16.51 -42.88 55.85
CA PRO A 403 15.18 -42.91 55.25
C PRO A 403 15.29 -42.38 53.82
N SER A 404 14.79 -43.15 52.86
CA SER A 404 14.63 -42.68 51.48
C SER A 404 13.78 -41.41 51.50
N SER A 405 14.33 -40.29 51.02
CA SER A 405 13.49 -39.12 50.74
C SER A 405 12.37 -39.54 49.80
N PRO A 406 11.16 -38.95 49.91
CA PRO A 406 10.08 -39.27 49.00
C PRO A 406 10.59 -39.02 47.58
N LYS A 407 10.53 -40.04 46.73
CA LYS A 407 10.82 -39.90 45.30
C LYS A 407 9.79 -38.92 44.76
N ALA A 408 10.19 -37.67 44.54
CA ALA A 408 9.38 -36.73 43.79
C ALA A 408 9.00 -37.41 42.47
N ASP A 409 7.71 -37.40 42.18
CA ASP A 409 7.16 -38.16 41.07
C ASP A 409 7.85 -37.73 39.77
N SER A 410 8.59 -38.65 39.12
CA SER A 410 9.47 -38.31 37.98
C SER A 410 8.70 -37.62 36.85
N ARG A 411 7.38 -37.92 36.76
CA ARG A 411 6.46 -37.28 35.82
C ARG A 411 6.16 -35.83 36.19
N LEU A 412 5.95 -35.51 37.47
CA LEU A 412 5.73 -34.13 37.94
C LEU A 412 6.98 -33.28 37.77
N LEU A 413 8.17 -33.86 38.01
CA LEU A 413 9.43 -33.18 37.74
C LEU A 413 9.60 -32.88 36.25
N ALA A 414 9.35 -33.85 35.37
CA ALA A 414 9.39 -33.65 33.92
C ALA A 414 8.43 -32.54 33.45
N LEU A 415 7.19 -32.55 33.94
CA LEU A 415 6.20 -31.50 33.67
C LEU A 415 6.68 -30.12 34.16
N SER A 416 7.29 -30.06 35.36
CA SER A 416 7.80 -28.79 35.90
C SER A 416 8.98 -28.24 35.09
N THR A 417 9.83 -29.09 34.53
CA THR A 417 10.93 -28.67 33.65
C THR A 417 10.43 -28.19 32.30
N VAL A 418 9.42 -28.84 31.72
CA VAL A 418 8.79 -28.39 30.47
C VAL A 418 8.06 -27.07 30.68
N ALA A 419 7.37 -26.89 31.81
CA ALA A 419 6.74 -25.62 32.15
C ALA A 419 7.75 -24.47 32.31
N LYS A 420 9.02 -24.74 32.65
CA LYS A 420 10.07 -23.71 32.70
C LYS A 420 10.64 -23.35 31.33
N ALA A 421 10.33 -24.13 30.30
CA ALA A 421 10.81 -23.95 28.93
C ALA A 421 9.86 -23.05 28.11
N SER A 422 9.32 -22.00 28.74
CA SER A 422 8.46 -21.00 28.11
C SER A 422 8.51 -19.67 28.87
N ASN A 423 8.20 -18.57 28.19
CA ASN A 423 8.30 -17.19 28.69
C ASN A 423 7.11 -16.79 29.57
N HIS A 424 6.88 -17.52 30.66
CA HIS A 424 5.79 -17.26 31.62
C HIS A 424 5.84 -15.88 32.30
N HIS A 425 6.99 -15.20 32.26
CA HIS A 425 7.17 -13.87 32.82
C HIS A 425 6.44 -12.76 32.02
N LYS A 426 5.87 -13.10 30.85
CA LYS A 426 5.09 -12.17 30.00
C LYS A 426 3.59 -12.41 30.18
N PRO A 427 2.92 -11.75 31.13
CA PRO A 427 1.52 -12.03 31.47
C PRO A 427 0.56 -11.78 30.31
N SER A 428 0.87 -10.83 29.42
CA SER A 428 0.07 -10.54 28.23
C SER A 428 -0.06 -11.75 27.28
N LEU A 429 0.98 -12.58 27.17
CA LEU A 429 0.97 -13.77 26.32
C LEU A 429 0.12 -14.89 26.91
N LEU A 430 0.01 -14.96 28.24
CA LEU A 430 -0.78 -15.98 28.92
C LEU A 430 -2.28 -15.81 28.68
N GLU A 431 -2.71 -14.62 28.28
CA GLU A 431 -4.09 -14.32 27.93
C GLU A 431 -4.43 -14.64 26.46
N ALA A 432 -3.42 -14.84 25.60
CA ALA A 432 -3.60 -15.10 24.18
C ALA A 432 -4.31 -16.45 23.95
N PRO A 433 -5.34 -16.52 23.08
CA PRO A 433 -6.15 -17.73 22.89
C PRO A 433 -5.37 -19.00 22.54
N LEU A 434 -4.46 -18.93 21.56
CA LEU A 434 -3.66 -20.09 21.15
C LEU A 434 -2.66 -20.51 22.24
N VAL A 435 -2.07 -19.55 22.97
CA VAL A 435 -1.15 -19.84 24.08
C VAL A 435 -1.89 -20.52 25.23
N LYS A 436 -3.12 -20.08 25.54
CA LYS A 436 -3.98 -20.73 26.53
C LYS A 436 -4.32 -22.16 26.14
N ALA A 437 -4.60 -22.42 24.87
CA ALA A 437 -4.91 -23.76 24.38
C ALA A 437 -3.67 -24.68 24.34
N TYR A 438 -2.48 -24.13 24.10
CA TYR A 438 -1.23 -24.87 24.03
C TYR A 438 -0.73 -25.35 25.39
N ARG A 439 -0.96 -24.55 26.44
CA ARG A 439 -0.58 -24.85 27.84
C ARG A 439 -1.46 -25.94 28.44
#